data_AF-A0A1I4K3V5-F1
#
_entry.id   AF-A0A1I4K3V5-F1
#
_cell.length_a   1.000
_cell.length_b   1.000
_cell.length_c   1.000
_cell.angle_alpha   90.00
_cell.angle_beta   90.00
_cell.angle_gamma   90.00
#
_symmetry.space_group_name_H-M   'P 1'
#
loop_
_entity.id
_entity.type
_entity.pdbx_description
1 polymer ?
#
loop_
_entity_poly.entity_id
_entity_poly.type
_entity_poly.pdbx_seq_one_letter_code
_entity_poly.pdbx_strand_id
1 'polypeptide(L)'
;MKIHPDTLEHLILHLGRDDWMPIGEPAGYVETFEEDPSKRRILLVNTLQSLARAGFIQLGDFAHRDPEDRGIRDWMEWPGTLDDQLTRLGKILDADDPDDSWRWTCWLNITEAGRNAAAELPKPSSRFFDWMRKRS
;
A
#
# COMPACT_ATOMS: atom_id res chain seq x y z
N MET A 1 -8.75 -6.48 -13.62
CA MET A 1 -7.32 -6.84 -13.53
C MET A 1 -7.22 -8.25 -12.93
N LYS A 2 -6.33 -9.12 -13.43
CA LYS A 2 -6.08 -10.44 -12.83
C LYS A 2 -4.79 -10.37 -12.01
N ILE A 3 -4.83 -10.84 -10.76
CA ILE A 3 -3.66 -10.93 -9.89
C ILE A 3 -3.00 -12.29 -10.09
N HIS A 4 -1.67 -12.30 -10.15
CA HIS A 4 -0.88 -13.52 -10.27
C HIS A 4 -0.19 -13.83 -8.92
N PRO A 5 0.02 -15.12 -8.59
CA PRO A 5 0.80 -15.48 -7.40
C PRO A 5 2.19 -14.86 -7.43
N ASP A 6 2.71 -14.59 -6.23
CA ASP A 6 4.05 -14.04 -5.99
C ASP A 6 4.43 -12.77 -6.78
N THR A 7 3.45 -11.91 -7.12
CA THR A 7 3.69 -10.54 -7.56
C THR A 7 3.56 -9.54 -6.41
N LEU A 8 3.98 -8.28 -6.63
CA LEU A 8 3.86 -7.23 -5.63
C LEU A 8 2.39 -6.94 -5.30
N GLU A 9 1.48 -7.00 -6.29
CA GLU A 9 0.03 -6.87 -6.09
C GLU A 9 -0.48 -7.93 -5.12
N HIS A 10 -0.10 -9.19 -5.34
CA HIS A 10 -0.50 -10.30 -4.48
C HIS A 10 0.01 -10.08 -3.06
N LEU A 11 1.26 -9.68 -2.90
CA LEU A 11 1.84 -9.42 -1.59
C LEU A 11 1.13 -8.28 -0.86
N ILE A 12 0.83 -7.16 -1.55
CA ILE A 12 0.08 -6.03 -0.98
C ILE A 12 -1.29 -6.47 -0.48
N LEU A 13 -2.04 -7.22 -1.29
CA LEU A 13 -3.37 -7.70 -0.90
C LEU A 13 -3.31 -8.71 0.24
N HIS A 14 -2.24 -9.51 0.32
CA HIS A 14 -2.02 -10.44 1.42
C HIS A 14 -1.72 -9.72 2.75
N LEU A 15 -0.83 -8.72 2.72
CA LEU A 15 -0.39 -7.99 3.91
C LEU A 15 -1.52 -7.14 4.51
N GLY A 16 -2.32 -6.47 3.67
CA GLY A 16 -3.44 -5.62 4.12
C GLY A 16 -4.75 -6.39 4.39
N ARG A 17 -4.73 -7.73 4.41
CA ARG A 17 -5.96 -8.52 4.51
C ARG A 17 -6.74 -8.26 5.79
N ASP A 18 -6.01 -8.09 6.89
CA ASP A 18 -6.56 -8.11 8.25
C ASP A 18 -6.66 -6.71 8.89
N ASP A 19 -6.02 -5.68 8.31
CA ASP A 19 -6.04 -4.31 8.83
C ASP A 19 -5.66 -3.27 7.75
N TRP A 20 -5.81 -1.98 8.08
CA TRP A 20 -5.25 -0.88 7.32
C TRP A 20 -3.72 -0.95 7.29
N MET A 21 -3.16 -0.81 6.10
CA MET A 21 -1.73 -0.98 5.89
C MET A 21 -1.06 0.34 5.49
N PRO A 22 -0.04 0.83 6.22
CA PRO A 22 0.68 2.03 5.81
C PRO A 22 1.50 1.74 4.55
N ILE A 23 1.65 2.72 3.67
CA ILE A 23 2.35 2.56 2.39
C ILE A 23 3.83 2.14 2.55
N GLY A 24 4.42 2.42 3.71
CA GLY A 24 5.78 1.99 4.05
C GLY A 24 5.94 0.47 4.14
N GLU A 25 4.88 -0.27 4.49
CA GLU A 25 4.92 -1.74 4.54
C GLU A 25 5.22 -2.34 3.16
N PRO A 26 4.40 -2.15 2.12
CA PRO A 26 4.71 -2.71 0.81
C PRO A 26 5.99 -2.13 0.23
N ALA A 27 6.33 -0.87 0.51
CA ALA A 27 7.61 -0.29 0.11
C ALA A 27 8.83 -1.07 0.63
N GLY A 28 8.74 -1.63 1.85
CA GLY A 28 9.78 -2.48 2.44
C GLY A 28 10.03 -3.77 1.65
N TYR A 29 9.05 -4.26 0.89
CA TYR A 29 9.17 -5.48 0.10
C TYR A 29 9.51 -5.24 -1.37
N VAL A 30 9.38 -4.01 -1.87
CA VAL A 30 9.58 -3.68 -3.29
C VAL A 30 10.95 -4.14 -3.79
N GLU A 31 11.98 -4.10 -2.96
CA GLU A 31 13.32 -4.54 -3.34
C GLU A 31 13.44 -6.03 -3.68
N THR A 32 12.48 -6.85 -3.26
CA THR A 32 12.41 -8.27 -3.65
C THR A 32 11.90 -8.45 -5.08
N PHE A 33 11.32 -7.41 -5.67
CA PHE A 33 10.75 -7.42 -7.02
C PHE A 33 11.56 -6.54 -8.00
N GLU A 34 12.28 -5.53 -7.50
CA GLU A 34 13.09 -4.61 -8.30
C GLU A 34 14.39 -4.26 -7.57
N GLU A 35 15.52 -4.63 -8.15
CA GLU A 35 16.85 -4.41 -7.57
C GLU A 35 17.30 -2.95 -7.71
N ASP A 36 16.92 -2.27 -8.81
CA ASP A 36 17.33 -0.90 -9.11
C ASP A 36 16.58 0.11 -8.21
N PRO A 37 17.27 0.79 -7.28
CA PRO A 37 16.64 1.73 -6.35
C PRO A 37 15.84 2.83 -7.06
N SER A 38 16.28 3.26 -8.25
CA SER A 38 15.60 4.31 -9.02
C SER A 38 14.26 3.84 -9.60
N LYS A 39 14.07 2.53 -9.78
CA LYS A 39 12.84 1.93 -10.33
C LYS A 39 11.89 1.41 -9.27
N ARG A 40 12.37 1.13 -8.05
CA ARG A 40 11.53 0.64 -6.93
C ARG A 40 10.33 1.54 -6.70
N ARG A 41 10.54 2.86 -6.65
CA ARG A 41 9.43 3.82 -6.43
C ARG A 41 8.41 3.78 -7.57
N ILE A 42 8.89 3.73 -8.81
CA ILE A 42 8.03 3.63 -10.01
C ILE A 42 7.20 2.35 -9.95
N LEU A 43 7.81 1.21 -9.60
CA LEU A 43 7.10 -0.06 -9.44
C LEU A 43 6.00 0.05 -8.37
N LEU A 44 6.32 0.58 -7.20
CA LEU A 44 5.35 0.75 -6.11
C LEU A 44 4.18 1.65 -6.52
N VAL A 45 4.47 2.83 -7.10
CA VAL A 45 3.44 3.77 -7.58
C VAL A 45 2.52 3.07 -8.58
N ASN A 46 3.10 2.42 -9.59
CA ASN A 46 2.33 1.78 -10.66
C ASN A 46 1.45 0.65 -10.11
N THR A 47 1.99 -0.19 -9.22
CA THR A 47 1.24 -1.28 -8.60
C THR A 47 0.07 -0.75 -7.77
N LEU A 48 0.28 0.28 -6.94
CA LEU A 48 -0.79 0.89 -6.15
C LEU A 48 -1.85 1.55 -7.03
N GLN A 49 -1.44 2.24 -8.10
CA GLN A 49 -2.36 2.82 -9.08
C GLN A 49 -3.21 1.73 -9.76
N SER A 50 -2.60 0.63 -10.19
CA SER A 50 -3.31 -0.49 -10.81
C SER A 50 -4.30 -1.15 -9.86
N LEU A 51 -3.92 -1.37 -8.59
CA LEU A 51 -4.80 -1.92 -7.57
C LEU A 51 -5.98 -0.99 -7.26
N ALA A 52 -5.74 0.30 -7.11
CA ALA A 52 -6.78 1.29 -6.81
C ALA A 52 -7.75 1.45 -7.99
N ARG A 53 -7.25 1.54 -9.23
CA ARG A 53 -8.09 1.57 -10.44
C ARG A 53 -8.92 0.30 -10.63
N ALA A 54 -8.41 -0.85 -10.18
CA ALA A 54 -9.16 -2.10 -10.19
C ALA A 54 -10.19 -2.21 -9.04
N GLY A 55 -10.23 -1.23 -8.12
CA GLY A 55 -11.13 -1.22 -6.97
C GLY A 55 -10.73 -2.18 -5.86
N PHE A 56 -9.49 -2.67 -5.85
CA PHE A 56 -9.01 -3.62 -4.85
C PHE A 56 -8.50 -2.94 -3.56
N ILE A 57 -8.12 -1.67 -3.66
CA ILE A 57 -7.69 -0.86 -2.52
C ILE A 57 -8.31 0.54 -2.60
N GLN A 58 -8.44 1.19 -1.46
CA GLN A 58 -8.70 2.62 -1.34
C GLN A 58 -7.51 3.31 -0.69
N LEU A 59 -7.29 4.58 -1.07
CA LEU A 59 -6.20 5.40 -0.56
C LEU A 59 -6.73 6.40 0.46
N GLY A 60 -6.11 6.44 1.63
CA GLY A 60 -6.57 7.26 2.73
C GLY A 60 -5.49 7.59 3.74
N ASP A 61 -5.91 8.21 4.83
CA ASP A 61 -5.10 8.46 6.01
C ASP A 61 -5.96 8.34 7.28
N PHE A 62 -5.32 8.37 8.44
CA PHE A 62 -6.00 8.45 9.72
C PHE A 62 -6.18 9.91 10.13
N ALA A 63 -7.43 10.33 10.25
CA ALA A 63 -7.79 11.68 10.65
C ALA A 63 -8.91 11.65 11.70
N HIS A 64 -9.02 12.73 12.47
CA HIS A 64 -10.15 12.93 13.36
C HIS A 64 -11.36 13.37 12.53
N ARG A 65 -12.54 12.82 12.80
CA ARG A 65 -13.78 13.23 12.11
C ARG A 65 -14.13 14.70 12.37
N ASP A 66 -13.83 15.15 13.58
CA ASP A 66 -13.92 16.54 13.99
C ASP A 66 -12.50 17.07 14.25
N PRO A 67 -12.06 18.16 13.62
CA PRO A 67 -10.75 18.77 13.87
C PRO A 67 -10.50 19.16 15.34
N GLU A 68 -11.55 19.40 16.13
CA GLU A 68 -11.43 19.71 17.56
C GLU A 68 -11.43 18.47 18.46
N ASP A 69 -11.77 17.30 17.91
CA ASP A 69 -11.77 16.05 18.64
C ASP A 69 -10.34 15.51 18.81
N ARG A 70 -9.96 15.24 20.06
CA ARG A 70 -8.69 14.60 20.43
C ARG A 70 -8.82 13.08 20.63
N GLY A 71 -9.96 12.52 20.25
CA GLY A 71 -10.32 11.11 20.37
C GLY A 71 -9.57 10.19 19.39
N ILE A 72 -10.16 9.02 19.13
CA ILE A 72 -9.56 8.01 18.24
C ILE A 72 -9.65 8.49 16.78
N ARG A 73 -8.56 8.35 16.03
CA ARG A 73 -8.56 8.63 14.59
C ARG A 73 -9.23 7.49 13.85
N ASP A 74 -10.04 7.83 12.86
CA ASP A 74 -10.61 6.86 11.94
C ASP A 74 -9.86 6.89 10.61
N TRP A 75 -9.79 5.75 9.94
CA TRP A 75 -9.35 5.73 8.56
C TRP A 75 -10.38 6.45 7.70
N MET A 76 -9.92 7.39 6.89
CA MET A 76 -10.73 8.13 5.95
C MET A 76 -10.12 8.04 4.55
N GLU A 77 -10.97 7.75 3.57
CA GLU A 77 -10.58 7.84 2.16
C GLU A 77 -10.21 9.29 1.84
N TRP A 78 -9.17 9.48 1.04
CA TRP A 78 -8.79 10.81 0.59
C TRP A 78 -9.92 11.44 -0.26
N PRO A 79 -10.20 12.73 -0.06
CA PRO A 79 -11.27 13.39 -0.81
C PRO A 79 -10.90 13.56 -2.28
N GLY A 80 -11.92 13.68 -3.14
CA GLY A 80 -11.76 13.94 -4.57
C GLY A 80 -12.01 12.71 -5.44
N THR A 81 -11.60 12.80 -6.70
CA THR A 81 -11.65 11.67 -7.64
C THR A 81 -10.48 10.72 -7.42
N LEU A 82 -10.58 9.48 -7.94
CA LEU A 82 -9.45 8.56 -7.91
C LEU A 82 -8.21 9.16 -8.57
N ASP A 83 -8.34 9.88 -9.69
CA ASP A 83 -7.19 10.51 -10.35
C ASP A 83 -6.54 11.59 -9.47
N ASP A 84 -7.32 12.33 -8.67
CA ASP A 84 -6.79 13.27 -7.67
C ASP A 84 -6.01 12.54 -6.57
N GLN A 85 -6.56 11.45 -6.05
CA GLN A 85 -5.91 10.61 -5.04
C GLN A 85 -4.61 10.00 -5.57
N LEU A 86 -4.60 9.49 -6.80
CA LEU A 86 -3.39 8.94 -7.45
C LEU A 86 -2.33 10.01 -7.71
N THR A 87 -2.76 11.23 -8.04
CA THR A 87 -1.86 12.39 -8.17
C THR A 87 -1.24 12.74 -6.82
N ARG A 88 -2.04 12.74 -5.74
CA ARG A 88 -1.54 12.93 -4.36
C ARG A 88 -0.56 11.83 -3.95
N LEU A 89 -0.88 10.56 -4.23
CA LEU A 89 -0.01 9.41 -3.99
C LEU A 89 1.35 9.59 -4.67
N GLY A 90 1.35 9.98 -5.95
CA GLY A 90 2.57 10.26 -6.70
C GLY A 90 3.43 11.31 -6.02
N LYS A 91 2.84 12.43 -5.56
CA LYS A 91 3.57 13.50 -4.85
C LYS A 91 4.14 13.08 -3.50
N ILE A 92 3.37 12.31 -2.72
CA ILE A 92 3.81 11.78 -1.42
C ILE A 92 5.00 10.87 -1.63
N LEU A 93 4.84 9.92 -2.56
CA LEU A 93 5.91 9.04 -2.89
C LEU A 93 7.06 9.84 -3.45
N ASP A 94 6.82 10.91 -4.22
CA ASP A 94 7.86 11.74 -4.85
C ASP A 94 8.69 12.65 -3.94
N ALA A 95 8.24 12.84 -2.69
CA ALA A 95 8.93 13.69 -1.74
C ALA A 95 10.39 13.27 -1.55
N ASP A 96 11.31 14.22 -1.68
CA ASP A 96 12.70 14.07 -1.29
C ASP A 96 12.77 14.27 0.23
N ASP A 97 12.44 13.19 0.96
CA ASP A 97 12.33 13.19 2.41
C ASP A 97 13.36 12.21 3.01
N PRO A 98 14.45 12.71 3.61
CA PRO A 98 15.51 11.87 4.16
C PRO A 98 15.07 11.05 5.38
N ASP A 99 13.98 11.44 6.05
CA ASP A 99 13.48 10.76 7.24
C ASP A 99 12.46 9.66 6.90
N ASP A 100 12.17 9.43 5.62
CA ASP A 100 11.20 8.43 5.15
C ASP A 100 9.81 8.61 5.81
N SER A 101 9.46 9.83 6.24
CA SER A 101 8.22 10.11 6.96
C SER A 101 6.98 9.81 6.11
N TRP A 102 7.13 9.88 4.79
CA TRP A 102 6.13 9.49 3.79
C TRP A 102 5.56 8.08 4.02
N ARG A 103 6.32 7.15 4.63
CA ARG A 103 5.90 5.78 4.93
C ARG A 103 4.59 5.67 5.70
N TRP A 104 4.22 6.69 6.47
CA TRP A 104 3.03 6.74 7.32
C TRP A 104 1.95 7.72 6.86
N THR A 105 2.20 8.41 5.73
CA THR A 105 1.32 9.48 5.23
C THR A 105 0.16 8.97 4.38
N CYS A 106 0.22 7.71 3.94
CA CYS A 106 -0.84 7.03 3.22
C CYS A 106 -1.09 5.67 3.86
N TRP A 107 -2.36 5.35 4.05
CA TRP A 107 -2.86 4.09 4.57
C TRP A 107 -3.81 3.46 3.56
N LEU A 108 -3.52 2.22 3.21
CA LEU A 108 -4.26 1.41 2.25
C LEU A 108 -5.37 0.66 3.00
N ASN A 109 -6.60 0.84 2.54
CA ASN A 109 -7.71 -0.02 2.93
C ASN A 109 -7.96 -1.05 1.83
N ILE A 110 -7.82 -2.34 2.14
CA ILE A 110 -8.16 -3.39 1.19
C ILE A 110 -9.68 -3.49 1.12
N THR A 111 -10.25 -3.38 -0.08
CA THR A 111 -11.69 -3.47 -0.27
C THR A 111 -12.17 -4.92 -0.15
N GLU A 112 -13.48 -5.14 -0.12
CA GLU A 112 -14.03 -6.49 -0.20
C GLU A 112 -13.59 -7.21 -1.49
N ALA A 113 -13.54 -6.51 -2.62
CA ALA A 113 -13.04 -7.06 -3.87
C ALA A 113 -11.56 -7.46 -3.77
N GLY A 114 -10.73 -6.63 -3.11
CA GLY A 114 -9.33 -6.95 -2.85
C GLY A 114 -9.15 -8.17 -1.95
N ARG A 115 -9.96 -8.29 -0.89
CA ARG A 115 -9.96 -9.46 0.01
C ARG A 115 -10.37 -10.74 -0.71
N ASN A 116 -11.41 -10.68 -1.55
CA ASN A 116 -11.86 -11.82 -2.33
C ASN A 116 -10.77 -12.25 -3.33
N ALA A 117 -10.16 -11.30 -4.04
CA ALA A 117 -9.03 -11.59 -4.93
C ALA A 117 -7.84 -12.22 -4.21
N ALA A 118 -7.52 -11.77 -2.99
CA ALA A 118 -6.46 -12.35 -2.18
C ALA A 118 -6.78 -13.78 -1.70
N ALA A 119 -8.04 -14.05 -1.38
CA ALA A 119 -8.48 -15.36 -0.88
C ALA A 119 -8.43 -16.46 -1.95
N GLU A 120 -8.51 -16.10 -3.23
CA GLU A 120 -8.37 -17.01 -4.36
C GLU A 120 -6.91 -17.38 -4.68
N LEU A 121 -5.95 -16.67 -4.09
CA LEU A 121 -4.52 -16.89 -4.32
C LEU A 121 -3.91 -17.80 -3.24
N PRO A 122 -2.86 -18.57 -3.59
CA PRO A 122 -2.08 -19.29 -2.58
C PRO A 122 -1.40 -18.28 -1.66
N LYS A 123 -0.95 -18.73 -0.46
CA LYS A 123 -0.10 -17.88 0.38
C LYS A 123 1.14 -17.40 -0.39
N PRO A 124 1.60 -16.15 -0.20
CA PRO A 124 2.84 -15.70 -0.83
C PRO A 124 4.01 -16.59 -0.43
N SER A 125 4.94 -16.76 -1.36
CA SER A 125 6.18 -17.51 -1.13
C SER A 125 6.92 -17.01 0.11
N SER A 126 7.44 -17.95 0.91
CA SER A 126 8.19 -17.64 2.14
C SER A 126 9.41 -16.75 1.89
N ARG A 127 9.93 -16.73 0.65
CA ARG A 127 11.06 -15.90 0.23
C ARG A 127 10.87 -14.41 0.56
N PHE A 128 9.63 -13.92 0.51
CA PHE A 128 9.32 -12.52 0.81
C PHE A 128 9.49 -12.18 2.29
N PHE A 129 9.44 -13.17 3.18
CA PHE A 129 9.49 -12.99 4.63
C PHE A 129 10.82 -13.45 5.26
N ASP A 130 11.69 -14.08 4.47
CA ASP A 130 12.94 -14.66 4.97
C ASP A 130 13.96 -13.60 5.43
N TRP A 131 13.92 -12.39 4.85
CA TRP A 131 14.81 -11.28 5.26
C TRP A 131 14.41 -10.65 6.60
N MET A 132 13.11 -10.64 6.94
CA MET A 132 12.63 -10.16 8.26
C MET A 132 13.07 -11.08 9.41
N ARG A 133 13.22 -12.38 9.15
CA ARG A 133 13.73 -13.36 10.15
C ARG A 133 15.21 -13.19 10.50
N LYS A 134 15.99 -12.44 9.69
CA LYS A 134 17.43 -12.23 9.94
C LYS A 134 17.75 -10.93 10.69
N ARG A 135 16.74 -10.10 10.97
CA ARG A 135 16.88 -8.84 11.72
C ARG A 135 16.23 -8.88 13.12
N SER A 136 15.66 -10.02 13.50
CA SER A 136 15.11 -10.29 14.84
C SER A 136 16.13 -10.95 15.76
#